data_AF-A0A8T0E6Q2-F1
#
_entry.id   AF-A0A8T0E6Q2-F1
#
_cell.length_a   1.000
_cell.length_b   1.000
_cell.length_c   1.000
_cell.angle_alpha   90.00
_cell.angle_beta   90.00
_cell.angle_gamma   90.00
#
_symmetry.space_group_name_H-M   'P 1'
#
loop_
_entity.id
_entity.type
_entity.pdbx_description
1 polymer ?
#
loop_
_entity_poly.entity_id
_entity_poly.type
_entity_poly.pdbx_seq_one_letter_code
_entity_poly.pdbx_strand_id
1 'polypeptide(L)'
;MENLNFSQKGILSDVGIIFRSKEFLSFELVNLMNGVGIGIIWFYLIWFLTTLGGTKFLGGLTIAVESFLGVIPCMFFSGRIIRKIGHYQILSAALLVYGLRFLFYGYLYNPWWVLPIEISHGLTYGLYYAVLATYGKLRSKPGTEATTQSILFTTHEGLGAGLGCVFAGLGFDYLGTHQTFIYISIYFGIDFITSLLLYFFTIRKQESHNKTNHQSDSSKLPLGSELLQQNLQKPYLSV
;
A
#
# COMPACT_ATOMS: atom_id res chain seq x y z
N MET A 1 26.21 23.05 -21.92
CA MET A 1 25.03 23.17 -21.04
C MET A 1 23.83 22.86 -21.90
N GLU A 2 23.35 21.62 -21.81
CA GLU A 2 22.31 21.08 -22.68
C GLU A 2 20.94 21.57 -22.20
N ASN A 3 20.17 22.13 -23.14
CA ASN A 3 18.88 22.76 -22.88
C ASN A 3 17.85 21.72 -22.40
N LEU A 4 17.64 21.65 -21.09
CA LEU A 4 16.48 21.00 -20.47
C LEU A 4 15.23 21.85 -20.70
N ASN A 5 14.69 21.80 -21.93
CA ASN A 5 13.34 22.25 -22.21
C ASN A 5 12.35 21.25 -21.57
N PHE A 6 12.14 21.37 -20.26
CA PHE A 6 11.04 20.72 -19.55
C PHE A 6 9.73 21.31 -20.06
N SER A 7 9.18 20.70 -21.11
CA SER A 7 7.84 21.00 -21.58
C SER A 7 6.83 20.49 -20.55
N GLN A 8 6.34 21.39 -19.70
CA GLN A 8 5.28 21.16 -18.69
C GLN A 8 4.02 20.49 -19.27
N LYS A 9 3.76 20.64 -20.58
CA LYS A 9 2.66 19.96 -21.29
C LYS A 9 2.85 18.44 -21.42
N GLY A 10 4.10 17.95 -21.36
CA GLY A 10 4.42 16.52 -21.43
C GLY A 10 4.08 15.78 -20.14
N ILE A 11 4.40 16.36 -18.98
CA ILE A 11 4.24 15.70 -17.66
C ILE A 11 2.78 15.34 -17.37
N LEU A 12 1.85 16.28 -17.57
CA LEU A 12 0.42 16.03 -17.32
C LEU A 12 -0.17 14.98 -18.28
N SER A 13 0.28 14.99 -19.54
CA SER A 13 -0.12 13.97 -20.52
C SER A 13 0.46 12.60 -20.17
N ASP A 14 1.71 12.55 -19.71
CA ASP A 14 2.40 11.32 -19.31
C ASP A 14 1.80 10.69 -18.06
N VAL A 15 1.44 11.51 -17.07
CA VAL A 15 0.69 11.09 -15.89
C VAL A 15 -0.70 10.59 -16.33
N GLY A 16 -1.41 11.33 -17.18
CA GLY A 16 -2.73 10.92 -17.68
C GLY A 16 -2.73 9.55 -18.37
N ILE A 17 -1.64 9.18 -19.05
CA ILE A 17 -1.47 7.86 -19.67
C ILE A 17 -1.30 6.75 -18.60
N ILE A 18 -0.53 7.01 -17.53
CA ILE A 18 -0.34 6.05 -16.42
C ILE A 18 -1.69 5.75 -15.74
N PHE A 19 -2.49 6.79 -15.49
CA PHE A 19 -3.83 6.69 -14.89
C PHE A 19 -4.84 5.92 -15.74
N ARG A 20 -4.62 5.85 -17.06
CA ARG A 20 -5.51 5.12 -17.97
C ARG A 20 -5.27 3.60 -17.95
N SER A 21 -4.20 3.13 -17.32
CA SER A 21 -3.93 1.70 -17.20
C SER A 21 -4.83 1.07 -16.13
N LYS A 22 -5.54 -0.01 -16.50
CA LYS A 22 -6.45 -0.73 -15.59
C LYS A 22 -5.73 -1.25 -14.34
N GLU A 23 -4.47 -1.63 -14.49
CA GLU A 23 -3.59 -2.05 -13.39
C GLU A 23 -3.37 -0.93 -12.37
N PHE A 24 -2.97 0.26 -12.84
CA PHE A 24 -2.70 1.38 -11.95
C PHE A 24 -3.98 1.82 -11.23
N LEU A 25 -5.10 1.89 -11.94
CA LEU A 25 -6.39 2.23 -11.33
C LEU A 25 -6.82 1.19 -10.29
N SER A 26 -6.61 -0.10 -10.55
CA SER A 26 -6.92 -1.16 -9.57
C SER A 26 -6.05 -1.06 -8.31
N PHE A 27 -4.75 -0.76 -8.47
CA PHE A 27 -3.85 -0.54 -7.36
C PHE A 27 -4.25 0.70 -6.56
N GLU A 28 -4.58 1.79 -7.26
CA GLU A 28 -4.99 3.06 -6.66
C GLU A 28 -6.30 2.96 -5.87
N LEU A 29 -7.23 2.12 -6.34
CA LEU A 29 -8.45 1.84 -5.59
C LEU A 29 -8.15 1.13 -4.27
N VAL A 30 -7.31 0.09 -4.29
CA VAL A 30 -6.89 -0.62 -3.06
C VAL A 30 -6.10 0.32 -2.14
N ASN A 31 -5.29 1.21 -2.73
CA ASN A 31 -4.55 2.24 -2.02
C ASN A 31 -5.48 3.23 -1.30
N LEU A 32 -6.52 3.70 -1.99
CA LEU A 32 -7.56 4.56 -1.40
C LEU A 32 -8.23 3.88 -0.19
N MET A 33 -8.56 2.60 -0.29
CA MET A 33 -9.19 1.85 0.82
C MET A 33 -8.26 1.70 2.03
N ASN A 34 -6.96 1.48 1.81
CA ASN A 34 -5.98 1.52 2.90
C ASN A 34 -5.95 2.91 3.57
N GLY A 35 -6.10 3.97 2.75
CA GLY A 35 -6.18 5.36 3.20
C GLY A 35 -7.35 5.61 4.15
N VAL A 36 -8.52 5.04 3.85
CA VAL A 36 -9.69 5.08 4.75
C VAL A 36 -9.33 4.51 6.12
N GLY A 37 -8.63 3.38 6.15
CA GLY A 37 -8.25 2.70 7.39
C GLY A 37 -7.26 3.51 8.23
N ILE A 38 -6.22 4.05 7.59
CA ILE A 38 -5.24 4.86 8.32
C ILE A 38 -5.86 6.12 8.92
N GLY A 39 -6.77 6.79 8.19
CA GLY A 39 -7.42 8.00 8.68
C GLY A 39 -8.21 7.76 9.95
N ILE A 40 -9.00 6.68 9.98
CA ILE A 40 -9.79 6.31 11.16
C ILE A 40 -8.87 6.12 12.37
N ILE A 41 -7.74 5.43 12.20
CA ILE A 41 -6.80 5.16 13.29
C ILE A 41 -6.12 6.45 13.75
N TRP A 42 -5.54 7.23 12.84
CA TRP A 42 -4.79 8.43 13.19
C TRP A 42 -5.61 9.45 13.95
N PHE A 43 -6.88 9.65 13.56
CA PHE A 43 -7.70 10.70 14.15
C PHE A 43 -8.56 10.21 15.33
N TYR A 44 -8.96 8.94 15.37
CA TYR A 44 -9.90 8.45 16.38
C TYR A 44 -9.34 7.46 17.41
N LEU A 45 -8.17 6.83 17.18
CA LEU A 45 -7.63 5.84 18.11
C LEU A 45 -7.37 6.43 19.51
N ILE A 46 -6.63 7.55 19.58
CA ILE A 46 -6.29 8.18 20.86
C ILE A 46 -7.54 8.74 21.56
N TRP A 47 -8.48 9.26 20.77
CA TRP A 47 -9.78 9.70 21.28
C TRP A 47 -10.54 8.52 21.90
N PHE A 48 -10.64 7.39 21.19
CA PHE A 48 -11.28 6.18 21.69
C PHE A 48 -10.63 5.67 22.98
N LEU A 49 -9.29 5.60 23.03
CA LEU A 49 -8.59 5.22 24.27
C LEU A 49 -8.93 6.15 25.43
N THR A 50 -9.08 7.45 25.17
CA THR A 50 -9.49 8.41 26.20
C THR A 50 -10.90 8.13 26.69
N THR A 51 -11.84 7.74 25.81
CA THR A 51 -13.21 7.35 26.21
C THR A 51 -13.25 6.10 27.10
N LEU A 52 -12.27 5.21 26.98
CA LEU A 52 -12.10 4.02 27.83
C LEU A 52 -11.38 4.30 29.16
N GLY A 53 -11.05 5.57 29.45
CA GLY A 53 -10.28 5.96 30.64
C GLY A 53 -8.75 5.86 30.45
N GLY A 54 -8.27 5.74 29.22
CA GLY A 54 -6.85 5.78 28.89
C GLY A 54 -6.22 7.14 29.22
N THR A 55 -5.01 7.11 29.77
CA THR A 55 -4.28 8.34 30.11
C THR A 55 -3.58 8.92 28.87
N LYS A 56 -3.26 10.22 28.90
CA LYS A 56 -2.44 10.86 27.85
C LYS A 56 -1.08 10.16 27.68
N PHE A 57 -0.54 9.61 28.77
CA PHE A 57 0.68 8.81 28.75
C PHE A 57 0.53 7.54 27.91
N LEU A 58 -0.60 6.83 28.07
CA LEU A 58 -0.89 5.64 27.25
C LEU A 58 -1.01 5.99 25.77
N GLY A 59 -1.64 7.12 25.43
CA GLY A 59 -1.70 7.59 24.05
C GLY A 59 -0.32 7.87 23.44
N GLY A 60 0.57 8.54 24.18
CA GLY A 60 1.96 8.75 23.73
C GLY A 60 2.75 7.43 23.63
N LEU A 61 2.54 6.51 24.57
CA LEU A 61 3.17 5.18 24.56
C LEU A 61 2.71 4.35 23.36
N THR A 62 1.43 4.45 22.99
CA THR A 62 0.83 3.80 21.82
C THR A 62 1.60 4.20 20.55
N ILE A 63 1.74 5.50 20.29
CA ILE A 63 2.51 6.05 19.15
C ILE A 63 3.99 5.62 19.20
N ALA A 64 4.59 5.59 20.39
CA ALA A 64 5.97 5.15 20.55
C ALA A 64 6.13 3.68 20.16
N VAL A 65 5.23 2.79 20.61
CA VAL A 65 5.25 1.38 20.25
C VAL A 65 5.04 1.18 18.75
N GLU A 66 4.05 1.85 18.16
CA GLU A 66 3.81 1.83 16.71
C GLU A 66 5.08 2.19 15.93
N SER A 67 5.77 3.27 16.35
CA SER A 67 6.95 3.77 15.66
C SER A 67 8.16 2.87 15.84
N PHE A 68 8.52 2.52 17.08
CA PHE A 68 9.76 1.79 17.38
C PHE A 68 9.65 0.30 17.13
N LEU A 69 8.54 -0.34 17.49
CA LEU A 69 8.37 -1.80 17.35
C LEU A 69 7.69 -2.16 16.02
N GLY A 70 6.82 -1.31 15.50
CA GLY A 70 6.14 -1.53 14.23
C GLY A 70 6.95 -1.03 13.04
N VAL A 71 7.01 0.29 12.88
CA VAL A 71 7.45 0.97 11.65
C VAL A 71 8.93 0.72 11.38
N ILE A 72 9.82 0.96 12.36
CA ILE A 72 11.27 0.85 12.15
C ILE A 72 11.67 -0.56 11.67
N PRO A 73 11.28 -1.67 12.32
CA PRO A 73 11.62 -3.01 11.84
C PRO A 73 11.01 -3.31 10.46
N CYS A 74 9.75 -2.95 10.23
CA CYS A 74 9.08 -3.22 8.97
C CYS A 74 9.72 -2.46 7.79
N MET A 75 10.13 -1.21 8.01
CA MET A 75 10.86 -0.44 7.00
C MET A 75 12.24 -1.04 6.72
N PHE A 76 12.97 -1.49 7.74
CA PHE A 76 14.28 -2.12 7.56
C PHE A 76 14.21 -3.41 6.72
N PHE A 77 13.19 -4.24 6.94
CA PHE A 77 13.00 -5.49 6.20
C PHE A 77 12.18 -5.34 4.90
N SER A 78 11.62 -4.16 4.64
CA SER A 78 10.70 -3.89 3.52
C SER A 78 11.24 -4.36 2.17
N GLY A 79 12.50 -4.04 1.85
CA GLY A 79 13.10 -4.40 0.55
C GLY A 79 13.18 -5.91 0.30
N ARG A 80 13.32 -6.74 1.33
CA ARG A 80 13.28 -8.21 1.21
C ARG A 80 11.86 -8.72 1.06
N ILE A 81 10.93 -8.14 1.83
CA ILE A 81 9.52 -8.56 1.85
C ILE A 81 8.84 -8.21 0.51
N ILE A 82 9.03 -6.98 0.03
CA ILE A 82 8.49 -6.48 -1.25
C ILE A 82 8.96 -7.34 -2.42
N ARG A 83 10.23 -7.75 -2.41
CA ARG A 83 10.78 -8.61 -3.47
C ARG A 83 10.17 -10.01 -3.48
N LYS A 84 9.81 -10.54 -2.31
CA LYS A 84 9.29 -11.91 -2.17
C LYS A 84 7.79 -12.01 -2.42
N ILE A 85 7.02 -11.03 -1.95
CA ILE A 85 5.54 -11.03 -1.95
C ILE A 85 4.99 -10.14 -3.07
N GLY A 86 5.67 -9.04 -3.38
CA GLY A 86 5.21 -8.07 -4.38
C GLY A 86 4.27 -7.00 -3.79
N HIS A 87 4.19 -5.89 -4.53
CA HIS A 87 3.51 -4.66 -4.10
C HIS A 87 2.01 -4.86 -3.80
N TYR A 88 1.28 -5.49 -4.71
CA TYR A 88 -0.18 -5.64 -4.60
C TYR A 88 -0.59 -6.56 -3.43
N GLN A 89 0.10 -7.67 -3.26
CA GLN A 89 -0.19 -8.65 -2.21
C GLN A 89 0.04 -8.06 -0.82
N ILE A 90 1.08 -7.24 -0.65
CA ILE A 90 1.35 -6.51 0.59
C ILE A 90 0.19 -5.54 0.90
N LEU A 91 -0.23 -4.76 -0.09
CA LEU A 91 -1.31 -3.79 0.07
C LEU A 91 -2.66 -4.47 0.39
N SER A 92 -2.88 -5.65 -0.16
CA SER A 92 -4.05 -6.48 0.16
C SER A 92 -3.94 -7.06 1.58
N ALA A 93 -2.76 -7.56 1.96
CA ALA A 93 -2.54 -8.07 3.32
C ALA A 93 -2.73 -6.98 4.39
N ALA A 94 -2.38 -5.72 4.09
CA ALA A 94 -2.63 -4.58 4.97
C ALA A 94 -4.14 -4.41 5.26
N LEU A 95 -5.02 -4.55 4.25
CA LEU A 95 -6.48 -4.52 4.45
C LEU A 95 -6.98 -5.59 5.43
N LEU A 96 -6.44 -6.80 5.35
CA LEU A 96 -6.78 -7.87 6.30
C LEU A 96 -6.36 -7.50 7.72
N VAL A 97 -5.17 -6.93 7.88
CA VAL A 97 -4.66 -6.49 9.19
C VAL A 97 -5.50 -5.35 9.74
N TYR A 98 -5.91 -4.39 8.91
CA TYR A 98 -6.89 -3.36 9.29
C TYR A 98 -8.18 -3.97 9.81
N GLY A 99 -8.76 -4.94 9.09
CA GLY A 99 -9.96 -5.65 9.54
C GLY A 99 -9.79 -6.29 10.91
N LEU A 100 -8.69 -7.01 11.14
CA LEU A 100 -8.39 -7.63 12.44
C LEU A 100 -8.19 -6.59 13.55
N ARG A 101 -7.51 -5.47 13.25
CA ARG A 101 -7.31 -4.36 14.21
C ARG A 101 -8.64 -3.74 14.61
N PHE A 102 -9.49 -3.39 13.65
CA PHE A 102 -10.80 -2.79 13.94
C PHE A 102 -11.71 -3.77 14.68
N LEU A 103 -11.65 -5.06 14.36
CA LEU A 103 -12.37 -6.09 15.12
C LEU A 103 -11.89 -6.13 16.58
N PHE A 104 -10.57 -6.06 16.80
CA PHE A 104 -9.98 -6.01 18.13
C PHE A 104 -10.42 -4.75 18.91
N TYR A 105 -10.44 -3.58 18.27
CA TYR A 105 -10.94 -2.34 18.90
C TYR A 105 -12.43 -2.43 19.26
N GLY A 106 -13.24 -3.11 18.44
CA GLY A 106 -14.64 -3.35 18.74
C GLY A 106 -14.85 -4.06 20.08
N TYR A 107 -13.96 -4.98 20.46
CA TYR A 107 -14.00 -5.72 21.73
C TYR A 107 -13.03 -5.20 22.80
N LEU A 108 -12.41 -4.03 22.57
CA LEU A 108 -11.42 -3.47 23.48
C LEU A 108 -12.11 -2.72 24.63
N TYR A 109 -12.13 -3.31 25.82
CA TYR A 109 -12.63 -2.64 27.04
C TYR A 109 -11.51 -2.07 27.91
N ASN A 110 -10.36 -2.76 27.97
CA ASN A 110 -9.21 -2.30 28.74
C ASN A 110 -8.18 -1.65 27.78
N PRO A 111 -7.88 -0.35 27.94
CA PRO A 111 -7.11 0.41 26.97
C PRO A 111 -5.64 -0.04 26.87
N TRP A 112 -5.09 -0.74 27.86
CA TRP A 112 -3.69 -1.22 27.83
C TRP A 112 -3.44 -2.30 26.77
N TRP A 113 -4.49 -3.02 26.35
CA TRP A 113 -4.39 -4.05 25.31
C TRP A 113 -4.18 -3.48 23.90
N VAL A 114 -4.22 -2.15 23.75
CA VAL A 114 -3.91 -1.48 22.47
C VAL A 114 -2.43 -1.65 22.06
N LEU A 115 -1.52 -1.76 23.02
CA LEU A 115 -0.08 -1.80 22.75
C LEU A 115 0.39 -2.98 21.87
N PRO A 116 0.01 -4.24 22.13
CA PRO A 116 0.43 -5.35 21.27
C PRO A 116 -0.19 -5.29 19.87
N ILE A 117 -1.44 -4.85 19.75
CA ILE A 117 -2.09 -4.71 18.44
C ILE A 117 -1.42 -3.59 17.64
N GLU A 118 -0.86 -2.58 18.30
CA GLU A 118 -0.14 -1.50 17.62
C GLU A 118 1.15 -1.89 16.92
N ILE A 119 1.78 -3.00 17.30
CA ILE A 119 2.94 -3.51 16.58
C ILE A 119 2.58 -3.84 15.11
N SER A 120 1.32 -4.26 14.87
CA SER A 120 0.82 -4.52 13.52
C SER A 120 0.76 -3.26 12.63
N HIS A 121 0.83 -2.05 13.22
CA HIS A 121 0.91 -0.79 12.47
C HIS A 121 2.13 -0.73 11.54
N GLY A 122 3.23 -1.38 11.94
CA GLY A 122 4.41 -1.50 11.09
C GLY A 122 4.13 -2.16 9.74
N LEU A 123 3.26 -3.16 9.74
CA LEU A 123 2.87 -3.88 8.54
C LEU A 123 1.92 -3.05 7.68
N THR A 124 0.96 -2.36 8.31
CA THR A 124 -0.05 -1.56 7.59
C THR A 124 0.49 -0.24 7.07
N TYR A 125 1.45 0.39 7.76
CA TYR A 125 1.98 1.71 7.39
C TYR A 125 3.45 1.66 6.98
N GLY A 126 4.32 1.03 7.78
CA GLY A 126 5.76 0.98 7.49
C GLY A 126 6.09 0.25 6.18
N LEU A 127 5.52 -0.94 5.98
CA LEU A 127 5.71 -1.71 4.75
C LEU A 127 4.96 -1.06 3.56
N TYR A 128 3.77 -0.54 3.82
CA TYR A 128 2.96 0.22 2.86
C TYR A 128 3.72 1.42 2.28
N TYR A 129 4.37 2.23 3.12
CA TYR A 129 5.13 3.40 2.69
C TYR A 129 6.23 3.03 1.71
N ALA A 130 6.96 1.95 2.01
CA ALA A 130 7.98 1.41 1.11
C ALA A 130 7.39 0.86 -0.20
N VAL A 131 6.23 0.21 -0.14
CA VAL A 131 5.51 -0.28 -1.33
C VAL A 131 5.10 0.88 -2.23
N LEU A 132 4.54 1.97 -1.70
CA LEU A 132 4.15 3.12 -2.52
C LEU A 132 5.35 3.80 -3.16
N ALA A 133 6.42 4.01 -2.38
CA ALA A 133 7.62 4.65 -2.88
C ALA A 133 8.24 3.85 -4.04
N THR A 134 8.33 2.53 -3.89
CA THR A 134 8.90 1.62 -4.90
C THR A 134 7.97 1.43 -6.09
N TYR A 135 6.67 1.26 -5.87
CA TYR A 135 5.66 1.13 -6.93
C TYR A 135 5.55 2.40 -7.78
N GLY A 136 5.52 3.57 -7.13
CA GLY A 136 5.49 4.86 -7.81
C GLY A 136 6.69 5.04 -8.74
N LYS A 137 7.90 4.70 -8.26
CA LYS A 137 9.13 4.75 -9.06
C LYS A 137 9.14 3.75 -10.22
N LEU A 138 8.56 2.56 -10.03
CA LEU A 138 8.49 1.51 -11.06
C LEU A 138 7.50 1.84 -12.19
N ARG A 139 6.42 2.58 -11.89
CA ARG A 139 5.35 2.89 -12.84
C ARG A 139 5.46 4.28 -13.47
N SER A 140 6.25 5.17 -12.88
CA SER A 140 6.52 6.50 -13.44
C SER A 140 7.42 6.43 -14.68
N LYS A 141 7.17 7.33 -15.64
CA LYS A 141 8.15 7.64 -16.69
C LYS A 141 9.29 8.49 -16.12
N PRO A 142 10.50 8.45 -16.70
CA PRO A 142 11.61 9.28 -16.25
C PRO A 142 11.20 10.76 -16.14
N GLY A 143 11.39 11.37 -14.96
CA GLY A 143 11.01 12.76 -14.69
C GLY A 143 9.58 12.96 -14.17
N THR A 144 8.80 11.88 -13.98
CA THR A 144 7.44 11.92 -13.39
C THR A 144 7.34 11.12 -12.07
N GLU A 145 8.46 10.67 -11.51
CA GLU A 145 8.53 9.86 -10.28
C GLU A 145 7.86 10.60 -9.12
N ALA A 146 8.27 11.85 -8.89
CA ALA A 146 7.78 12.67 -7.79
C ALA A 146 6.27 12.90 -7.92
N THR A 147 5.78 13.23 -9.11
CA THR A 147 4.34 13.45 -9.36
C THR A 147 3.53 12.19 -9.12
N THR A 148 4.00 11.04 -9.61
CA THR A 148 3.30 9.75 -9.43
C THR A 148 3.24 9.37 -7.95
N GLN A 149 4.35 9.52 -7.22
CA GLN A 149 4.39 9.30 -5.78
C GLN A 149 3.47 10.26 -5.04
N SER A 150 3.50 11.55 -5.36
CA SER A 150 2.61 12.54 -4.74
C SER A 150 1.15 12.16 -4.90
N ILE A 151 0.73 11.66 -6.07
CA ILE A 151 -0.67 11.25 -6.25
C ILE A 151 -0.98 10.02 -5.39
N LEU A 152 -0.13 8.99 -5.42
CA LEU A 152 -0.29 7.79 -4.58
C LEU A 152 -0.46 8.14 -3.09
N PHE A 153 0.40 9.02 -2.57
CA PHE A 153 0.32 9.49 -1.18
C PHE A 153 -0.90 10.37 -0.93
N THR A 154 -1.24 11.29 -1.83
CA THR A 154 -2.41 12.18 -1.69
C THR A 154 -3.72 11.38 -1.71
N THR A 155 -3.82 10.34 -2.53
CA THR A 155 -4.97 9.45 -2.55
C THR A 155 -5.13 8.72 -1.22
N HIS A 156 -4.04 8.29 -0.60
CA HIS A 156 -4.11 7.56 0.67
C HIS A 156 -4.29 8.48 1.89
N GLU A 157 -3.32 9.37 2.14
CA GLU A 157 -3.27 10.21 3.34
C GLU A 157 -4.14 11.46 3.22
N GLY A 158 -4.51 11.86 2.01
CA GLY A 158 -5.43 12.97 1.77
C GLY A 158 -6.87 12.48 1.62
N LEU A 159 -7.20 11.95 0.44
CA LEU A 159 -8.57 11.57 0.09
C LEU A 159 -9.07 10.40 0.93
N GLY A 160 -8.31 9.30 1.00
CA GLY A 160 -8.68 8.12 1.75
C GLY A 160 -8.85 8.42 3.23
N ALA A 161 -7.84 9.02 3.86
CA ALA A 161 -7.90 9.38 5.27
C ALA A 161 -9.06 10.33 5.59
N GLY A 162 -9.29 11.34 4.72
CA GLY A 162 -10.42 12.25 4.86
C GLY A 162 -11.77 11.54 4.80
N LEU A 163 -11.96 10.63 3.83
CA LEU A 163 -13.18 9.81 3.74
C LEU A 163 -13.35 8.93 4.98
N GLY A 164 -12.28 8.31 5.46
CA GLY A 164 -12.28 7.52 6.69
C GLY A 164 -12.74 8.32 7.89
N CYS A 165 -12.28 9.57 8.03
CA CYS A 165 -12.72 10.43 9.11
C CYS A 165 -14.21 10.75 9.05
N VAL A 166 -14.74 11.05 7.85
CA VAL A 166 -16.18 11.33 7.69
C VAL A 166 -17.01 10.10 8.05
N PHE A 167 -16.66 8.92 7.52
CA PHE A 167 -17.42 7.70 7.80
C PHE A 167 -17.33 7.28 9.27
N ALA A 168 -16.15 7.34 9.89
CA ALA A 168 -16.01 7.01 11.30
C ALA A 168 -16.70 8.02 12.21
N GLY A 169 -16.60 9.32 11.92
CA GLY A 169 -17.31 10.36 12.67
C GLY A 169 -18.81 10.13 12.68
N LEU A 170 -19.42 9.94 11.50
CA LEU A 170 -20.84 9.61 11.40
C LEU A 170 -21.17 8.31 12.14
N GLY A 171 -20.36 7.26 11.97
CA GLY A 171 -20.56 6.00 12.69
C GLY A 171 -20.57 6.20 14.21
N PHE A 172 -19.60 6.92 14.75
CA PHE A 172 -19.50 7.15 16.19
C PHE A 172 -20.66 7.96 16.75
N ASP A 173 -21.19 8.92 15.99
CA ASP A 173 -22.35 9.72 16.41
C ASP A 173 -23.66 8.89 16.46
N TYR A 174 -23.89 8.00 15.49
CA TYR A 174 -25.16 7.28 15.36
C TYR A 174 -25.17 5.88 16.00
N LEU A 175 -24.04 5.15 15.96
CA LEU A 175 -23.95 3.74 16.35
C LEU A 175 -23.11 3.53 17.62
N GLY A 176 -22.37 4.57 18.04
CA GLY A 176 -21.41 4.49 19.14
C GLY A 176 -20.10 3.80 18.75
N THR A 177 -19.11 3.88 19.64
CA THR A 177 -17.71 3.59 19.29
C THR A 177 -17.43 2.14 18.97
N HIS A 178 -17.86 1.21 19.84
CA HIS A 178 -17.59 -0.22 19.67
C HIS A 178 -18.27 -0.82 18.43
N GLN A 179 -19.55 -0.49 18.20
CA GLN A 179 -20.30 -1.01 17.06
C GLN A 179 -19.74 -0.49 15.74
N THR A 180 -19.34 0.79 15.69
CA THR A 180 -18.72 1.39 14.52
C THR A 180 -17.43 0.67 14.13
N PHE A 181 -16.57 0.35 15.09
CA PHE A 181 -15.36 -0.44 14.80
C PHE A 181 -15.67 -1.85 14.27
N ILE A 182 -16.72 -2.50 14.76
CA ILE A 182 -17.15 -3.80 14.23
C ILE A 182 -17.65 -3.67 12.78
N TYR A 183 -18.48 -2.68 12.47
CA TYR A 183 -18.93 -2.46 11.08
C TYR A 183 -17.79 -2.12 10.13
N ILE A 184 -16.85 -1.28 10.57
CA ILE A 184 -15.63 -0.96 9.83
C ILE A 184 -14.80 -2.24 9.62
N SER A 185 -14.70 -3.13 10.61
CA SER A 185 -13.97 -4.39 10.45
C SER A 185 -14.57 -5.29 9.37
N ILE A 186 -15.90 -5.36 9.28
CA ILE A 186 -16.60 -6.12 8.24
C ILE A 186 -16.34 -5.48 6.87
N TYR A 187 -16.39 -4.15 6.78
CA TYR A 187 -16.06 -3.40 5.57
C TYR A 187 -14.64 -3.73 5.07
N PHE A 188 -13.62 -3.69 5.94
CA PHE A 188 -12.25 -4.07 5.58
C PHE A 188 -12.11 -5.54 5.19
N GLY A 189 -12.91 -6.44 5.78
CA GLY A 189 -13.00 -7.84 5.36
C GLY A 189 -13.54 -8.01 3.93
N ILE A 190 -14.57 -7.23 3.56
CA ILE A 190 -15.12 -7.20 2.20
C ILE A 190 -14.13 -6.57 1.22
N ASP A 191 -13.45 -5.49 1.61
CA ASP A 191 -12.41 -4.85 0.80
C ASP A 191 -11.23 -5.79 0.54
N PHE A 192 -10.84 -6.59 1.53
CA PHE A 192 -9.83 -7.63 1.34
C PHE A 192 -10.27 -8.64 0.28
N ILE A 193 -11.50 -9.17 0.37
CA ILE A 193 -12.03 -10.10 -0.65
C ILE A 193 -12.08 -9.43 -2.02
N THR A 194 -12.50 -8.18 -2.09
CA THR A 194 -12.54 -7.40 -3.34
C THR A 194 -11.15 -7.22 -3.93
N SER A 195 -10.14 -6.92 -3.09
CA SER A 195 -8.75 -6.81 -3.52
C SER A 195 -8.21 -8.14 -4.08
N LEU A 196 -8.59 -9.28 -3.50
CA LEU A 196 -8.22 -10.60 -4.00
C LEU A 196 -8.89 -10.91 -5.34
N LEU A 197 -10.18 -10.57 -5.50
CA LEU A 197 -10.85 -10.72 -6.78
C LEU A 197 -10.19 -9.86 -7.86
N LEU A 198 -9.90 -8.59 -7.57
CA LEU A 198 -9.19 -7.70 -8.48
C LEU A 198 -7.80 -8.23 -8.85
N TYR A 199 -7.08 -8.84 -7.89
CA TYR A 199 -5.81 -9.53 -8.14
C TYR A 199 -5.99 -10.67 -9.15
N PHE A 200 -6.95 -11.56 -8.91
CA PHE A 200 -7.22 -12.70 -9.79
C PHE A 200 -7.67 -12.28 -11.19
N PHE A 201 -8.51 -11.25 -11.33
CA PHE A 201 -9.01 -10.80 -12.63
C PHE A 201 -7.96 -10.01 -13.43
N THR A 202 -7.15 -9.19 -12.76
CA THR A 202 -6.23 -8.26 -13.44
C THR A 202 -4.87 -8.90 -13.69
N ILE A 203 -4.26 -9.54 -12.68
CA ILE A 203 -2.88 -10.02 -12.75
C ILE A 203 -2.78 -11.41 -13.37
N ARG A 204 -3.73 -12.32 -13.08
CA ARG A 204 -3.73 -13.68 -13.64
C ARG A 204 -3.92 -13.69 -15.16
N LYS A 205 -4.65 -12.70 -15.70
CA LYS A 205 -4.83 -12.49 -17.14
C LYS A 205 -3.54 -12.05 -17.83
N GLN A 206 -2.65 -11.36 -17.10
CA GLN A 206 -1.41 -10.82 -17.64
C GLN A 206 -0.28 -11.87 -17.67
N GLU A 207 -0.16 -12.73 -16.66
CA GLU A 207 0.76 -13.88 -16.70
C GLU A 207 0.46 -14.83 -17.87
N SER A 208 -0.82 -15.01 -18.20
CA SER A 208 -1.24 -15.78 -19.38
C SER A 208 -0.81 -15.10 -20.69
N HIS A 209 -0.89 -13.78 -20.78
CA HIS A 209 -0.54 -13.04 -22.01
C HIS A 209 0.98 -12.89 -22.21
N ASN A 210 1.75 -12.70 -21.13
CA ASN A 210 3.22 -12.60 -21.20
C ASN A 210 3.90 -13.94 -21.49
N LYS A 211 3.38 -15.06 -20.97
CA LYS A 211 3.87 -16.40 -21.34
C LYS A 211 3.66 -16.68 -22.82
N THR A 212 2.51 -16.29 -23.37
CA THR A 212 2.19 -16.47 -24.80
C THR A 212 3.10 -15.62 -25.70
N ASN A 213 3.42 -14.38 -25.31
CA ASN A 213 4.31 -13.50 -26.07
C ASN A 213 5.79 -13.95 -26.00
N HIS A 214 6.30 -14.33 -24.83
CA HIS A 214 7.68 -14.84 -24.69
C HIS A 214 7.89 -16.15 -25.46
N GLN A 215 6.87 -17.01 -25.54
CA GLN A 215 6.92 -18.24 -26.33
C GLN A 215 6.84 -17.95 -27.84
N SER A 216 6.20 -16.85 -28.25
CA SER A 216 6.21 -16.39 -29.63
C SER A 216 7.53 -15.72 -30.05
N ASP A 217 8.19 -14.97 -29.16
CA ASP A 217 9.49 -14.32 -29.46
C ASP A 217 10.65 -15.31 -29.44
N SER A 218 10.68 -16.26 -28.50
CA SER A 218 11.68 -17.35 -28.47
C SER A 218 11.60 -18.27 -29.69
N SER A 219 10.42 -18.43 -30.30
CA SER A 219 10.26 -19.18 -31.56
C SER A 219 10.75 -18.43 -32.81
N LYS A 220 11.09 -17.14 -32.69
CA LYS A 220 11.53 -16.27 -33.79
C LYS A 220 13.01 -15.92 -33.77
N LEU A 221 13.78 -16.34 -32.76
CA LEU A 221 15.22 -16.08 -32.72
C LEU A 221 15.96 -17.05 -33.67
N PRO A 222 16.69 -16.53 -34.69
CA PRO A 222 17.56 -17.38 -35.48
C PRO A 222 18.70 -17.92 -34.60
N LEU A 223 18.99 -19.22 -34.75
CA LEU A 223 19.90 -20.06 -33.95
C LEU A 223 21.33 -19.51 -33.74
N GLY A 224 21.70 -18.38 -34.36
CA GLY A 224 23.03 -17.76 -34.30
C GLY A 224 23.23 -16.67 -33.25
N SER A 225 22.16 -16.11 -32.63
CA SER A 225 22.28 -14.99 -31.68
C SER A 225 22.54 -15.40 -30.22
N GLU A 226 22.26 -16.66 -29.84
CA GLU A 226 22.53 -17.16 -28.49
C GLU A 226 24.04 -17.24 -28.19
N LEU A 227 24.86 -17.54 -29.20
CA LEU A 227 26.32 -17.64 -29.05
C LEU A 227 26.98 -16.27 -28.83
N LEU A 228 26.38 -15.17 -29.30
CA LEU A 228 26.90 -13.82 -29.06
C LEU A 228 26.54 -13.29 -27.66
N GLN A 229 25.36 -13.64 -27.11
CA GLN A 229 25.00 -13.25 -25.75
C GLN A 229 25.79 -14.01 -24.68
N GLN A 230 26.13 -15.27 -24.92
CA GLN A 230 26.89 -16.08 -23.96
C GLN A 230 28.34 -15.60 -23.77
N ASN A 231 28.93 -14.93 -24.77
CA ASN A 231 30.28 -14.38 -24.70
C ASN A 231 30.39 -12.98 -24.09
N LEU A 232 29.29 -12.20 -24.04
CA LEU A 232 29.31 -10.84 -23.46
C LEU A 232 29.05 -10.81 -21.94
N GLN A 233 28.59 -11.91 -21.34
CA GLN A 233 28.25 -11.99 -19.91
C GLN A 233 29.43 -12.35 -18.98
N LYS A 234 30.66 -12.52 -19.50
CA LYS A 234 31.82 -13.02 -18.75
C LYS A 234 32.89 -12.02 -18.23
N PRO A 235 32.78 -10.67 -18.23
CA PRO A 235 33.86 -9.82 -17.68
C PRO A 235 33.58 -9.13 -16.33
N TYR A 236 32.72 -9.66 -15.45
CA TYR A 236 32.60 -9.14 -14.06
C TYR A 236 32.52 -10.26 -13.00
N LEU A 237 33.45 -11.21 -13.07
CA LEU A 237 33.76 -12.12 -11.97
C LEU A 237 35.29 -12.09 -11.75
N SER A 238 35.78 -11.04 -11.09
CA SER A 238 37.03 -11.11 -10.32
C SER A 238 37.22 -9.87 -9.44
N VAL A 239 37.52 -10.15 -8.18
CA VAL A 239 37.88 -9.28 -7.03
C VAL A 239 36.72 -8.72 -6.23
#